data_AF-A0A7S0TMV1-F1
#
_entry.id   AF-A0A7S0TMV1-F1
#
_cell.length_a   1.000
_cell.length_b   1.000
_cell.length_c   1.000
_cell.angle_alpha   90.00
_cell.angle_beta   90.00
_cell.angle_gamma   90.00
#
_symmetry.space_group_name_H-M   'P 1'
#
loop_
_entity.id
_entity.type
_entity.pdbx_description
1 polymer ?
#
loop_
_entity_poly.entity_id
_entity_poly.type
_entity_poly.pdbx_seq_one_letter_code
_entity_poly.pdbx_strand_id
1 'polypeptide(L)'
;VDADRNESFFTCAWSIECGTGDCVLAVAGQLGMIRVINCQTHSVTRTFLGHGNSINDLRFHPYKPALLLSASKDESIRLWDVEACVCVALFTGDMGHRGEVLSIDFHLDGERFVSAGMDNAIKVWSLKQCADAIAKAETFDPWSSSKQKRKAKTEGGGTNDAA
;
A
#
# COMPACT_ATOMS: atom_id res chain seq x y z
N VAL A 1 27.47 10.48 -26.42
CA VAL A 1 27.68 9.45 -25.38
C VAL A 1 27.09 10.02 -24.11
N ASP A 2 26.00 9.43 -23.66
CA ASP A 2 24.83 10.11 -23.10
C ASP A 2 25.04 10.82 -21.77
N ALA A 3 24.74 12.12 -21.75
CA ALA A 3 24.79 13.00 -20.58
C ALA A 3 23.46 13.05 -19.79
N ASP A 4 22.46 12.27 -20.19
CA ASP A 4 21.15 12.16 -19.52
C ASP A 4 20.98 10.85 -18.72
N ARG A 5 22.08 10.27 -18.20
CA ARG A 5 22.01 9.28 -17.09
C ARG A 5 21.69 9.94 -15.73
N ASN A 6 21.13 11.14 -15.77
CA ASN A 6 20.71 11.87 -14.60
C ASN A 6 19.33 11.33 -14.20
N GLU A 7 19.31 10.47 -13.18
CA GLU A 7 18.51 10.72 -11.98
C GLU A 7 18.59 9.52 -11.03
N SER A 8 19.47 9.66 -10.03
CA SER A 8 19.42 8.95 -8.74
C SER A 8 19.41 7.42 -8.82
N PHE A 9 20.62 6.84 -8.77
CA PHE A 9 20.83 5.52 -8.19
C PHE A 9 20.06 5.45 -6.86
N PHE A 10 19.29 4.39 -6.63
CA PHE A 10 18.88 4.08 -5.26
C PHE A 10 20.12 4.15 -4.36
N THR A 11 20.05 4.89 -3.25
CA THR A 11 21.14 4.87 -2.27
C THR A 11 21.32 3.44 -1.72
N CYS A 12 20.22 2.69 -1.61
CA CYS A 12 20.19 1.24 -1.42
C CYS A 12 18.92 0.67 -2.08
N ALA A 13 19.05 -0.43 -2.82
CA ALA A 13 17.93 -1.28 -3.22
C ALA A 13 17.89 -2.50 -2.30
N TRP A 14 16.72 -2.81 -1.74
CA TRP A 14 16.54 -3.90 -0.78
C TRP A 14 15.81 -5.11 -1.37
N SER A 15 14.93 -4.87 -2.33
CA SER A 15 14.23 -5.92 -3.05
C SER A 15 14.11 -5.59 -4.53
N ILE A 16 14.25 -6.63 -5.35
CA ILE A 16 14.11 -6.61 -6.79
C ILE A 16 13.23 -7.78 -7.23
N GLU A 17 12.34 -7.56 -8.19
CA GLU A 17 11.46 -8.62 -8.69
C GLU A 17 11.24 -8.45 -10.20
N CYS A 18 11.25 -9.57 -10.93
CA CYS A 18 11.00 -9.58 -12.37
C CYS A 18 9.53 -9.90 -12.66
N GLY A 19 8.90 -9.13 -13.55
CA GLY A 19 7.54 -9.38 -14.02
C GLY A 19 7.47 -10.42 -15.15
N THR A 20 6.32 -11.09 -15.28
CA THR A 20 6.08 -12.14 -16.27
C THR A 20 5.46 -11.57 -17.57
N GLY A 21 6.27 -10.99 -18.45
CA GLY A 21 5.77 -10.55 -19.77
C GLY A 21 6.75 -9.72 -20.59
N ASP A 22 7.19 -8.58 -20.03
CA ASP A 22 7.89 -7.53 -20.80
C ASP A 22 9.30 -7.19 -20.30
N CYS A 23 10.00 -8.16 -19.70
CA CYS A 23 11.29 -7.94 -19.04
C CYS A 23 11.30 -6.66 -18.18
N VAL A 24 10.30 -6.60 -17.30
CA VAL A 24 10.08 -5.49 -16.38
C VAL A 24 10.71 -5.85 -15.04
N LEU A 25 11.44 -4.91 -14.45
CA LEU A 25 12.05 -5.06 -13.14
C LEU A 25 11.45 -4.03 -12.19
N ALA A 26 10.87 -4.48 -11.08
CA ALA A 26 10.50 -3.61 -9.97
C ALA A 26 11.65 -3.56 -8.96
N VAL A 27 11.97 -2.36 -8.49
CA VAL A 27 13.04 -2.12 -7.51
C VAL A 27 12.50 -1.23 -6.40
N ALA A 28 12.78 -1.61 -5.17
CA ALA A 28 12.40 -0.91 -3.96
C ALA A 28 13.61 -0.64 -3.08
N GLY A 29 13.54 0.41 -2.28
CA GLY A 29 14.63 0.80 -1.39
C GLY A 29 14.21 1.68 -0.23
N GLN A 30 15.19 2.40 0.32
CA GLN A 30 15.05 3.12 1.59
C GLN A 30 14.09 4.32 1.53
N LEU A 31 13.80 4.85 0.34
CA LEU A 31 13.04 6.09 0.18
C LEU A 31 11.52 5.89 0.12
N GLY A 32 11.00 4.68 0.35
CA GLY A 32 9.56 4.41 0.22
C GLY A 32 9.04 4.49 -1.22
N MET A 33 9.97 4.45 -2.19
CA MET A 33 9.69 4.55 -3.62
C MET A 33 9.84 3.16 -4.25
N ILE A 34 8.95 2.85 -5.17
CA ILE A 34 9.12 1.70 -6.07
C ILE A 34 9.36 2.23 -7.47
N ARG A 35 10.39 1.75 -8.14
CA ARG A 35 10.64 2.06 -9.55
C ARG A 35 10.45 0.82 -10.38
N VAL A 36 9.78 1.00 -11.51
CA VAL A 36 9.58 -0.05 -12.51
C VAL A 36 10.41 0.32 -13.74
N ILE A 37 11.32 -0.57 -14.10
CA ILE A 37 12.35 -0.36 -15.11
C ILE A 37 12.10 -1.36 -16.23
N ASN A 38 12.16 -0.88 -17.46
CA ASN A 38 12.22 -1.76 -18.62
C ASN A 38 13.67 -2.24 -18.80
N CYS A 39 13.89 -3.55 -18.75
CA CYS A 39 15.25 -4.11 -18.76
C CYS A 39 15.94 -3.93 -20.13
N GLN A 40 15.17 -3.79 -21.23
CA GLN A 40 15.70 -3.71 -22.58
C GLN A 40 16.18 -2.30 -22.90
N THR A 41 15.39 -1.30 -22.50
CA THR A 41 15.72 0.11 -22.72
C THR A 41 16.53 0.73 -21.58
N HIS A 42 16.66 0.01 -20.46
CA HIS A 42 17.29 0.49 -19.21
C HIS A 42 16.69 1.81 -18.70
N SER A 43 15.42 2.08 -19.02
CA SER A 43 14.73 3.31 -18.64
C SER A 43 13.69 3.06 -17.55
N VAL A 44 13.59 4.01 -16.62
CA VAL A 44 12.51 4.02 -15.63
C VAL A 44 11.20 4.31 -16.36
N THR A 45 10.27 3.37 -16.30
CA THR A 45 8.97 3.49 -16.96
C THR A 45 7.92 4.08 -16.01
N ARG A 46 7.97 3.71 -14.72
CA ARG A 46 7.06 4.18 -13.67
C ARG A 46 7.78 4.35 -12.34
N THR A 47 7.27 5.27 -11.52
CA THR A 47 7.67 5.46 -10.11
C THR A 47 6.43 5.52 -9.24
N PHE A 48 6.33 4.63 -8.26
CA PHE A 48 5.27 4.61 -7.25
C PHE A 48 5.76 5.28 -5.98
N LEU A 49 4.93 6.19 -5.47
CA LEU A 49 5.13 6.91 -4.22
C LEU A 49 3.94 6.62 -3.31
N GLY A 50 4.19 6.41 -2.03
CA GLY A 50 3.11 6.24 -1.06
C GLY A 50 3.51 5.55 0.24
N HIS A 51 4.60 4.76 0.23
CA HIS A 51 5.15 4.26 1.49
C HIS A 51 5.81 5.41 2.27
N GLY A 52 5.54 5.45 3.58
CA GLY A 52 6.10 6.45 4.48
C GLY A 52 7.52 6.14 4.95
N ASN A 53 8.03 4.95 4.62
CA ASN A 53 9.35 4.48 5.01
C ASN A 53 9.89 3.45 4.01
N SER A 54 11.10 2.95 4.25
CA SER A 54 11.76 1.96 3.40
C SER A 54 10.87 0.76 3.07
N ILE A 55 11.05 0.24 1.87
CA ILE A 55 10.35 -0.95 1.39
C ILE A 55 11.31 -2.13 1.50
N ASN A 56 10.91 -3.14 2.27
CA ASN A 56 11.73 -4.30 2.58
C ASN A 56 11.60 -5.39 1.52
N ASP A 57 10.40 -5.56 0.94
CA ASP A 57 10.16 -6.64 -0.03
C ASP A 57 9.11 -6.27 -1.09
N LEU A 58 9.24 -6.90 -2.27
CA LEU A 58 8.38 -6.74 -3.44
C LEU A 58 8.06 -8.11 -4.03
N ARG A 59 6.81 -8.32 -4.44
CA ARG A 59 6.42 -9.54 -5.17
C ARG A 59 5.41 -9.24 -6.26
N PHE A 60 5.73 -9.67 -7.48
CA PHE A 60 4.74 -9.68 -8.56
C PHE A 60 3.74 -10.80 -8.35
N HIS A 61 2.51 -10.57 -8.76
CA HIS A 61 1.49 -11.58 -8.69
C HIS A 61 1.74 -12.70 -9.71
N PRO A 62 1.65 -13.98 -9.33
CA PRO A 62 2.08 -15.11 -10.18
C PRO A 62 1.31 -15.24 -11.50
N TYR A 63 0.03 -14.84 -11.52
CA TYR A 63 -0.85 -14.93 -12.69
C TYR A 63 -1.27 -13.59 -13.29
N LYS A 64 -0.91 -12.46 -12.67
CA LYS A 64 -1.43 -11.14 -13.03
C LYS A 64 -0.25 -10.16 -13.05
N PRO A 65 0.46 -10.02 -14.18
CA PRO A 65 1.72 -9.29 -14.24
C PRO A 65 1.59 -7.80 -13.88
N ALA A 66 0.40 -7.22 -14.03
CA ALA A 66 0.11 -5.85 -13.61
C ALA A 66 0.09 -5.65 -12.09
N LEU A 67 -0.05 -6.71 -11.28
CA LEU A 67 -0.18 -6.57 -9.83
C LEU A 67 1.15 -6.78 -9.11
N LEU A 68 1.50 -5.83 -8.25
CA LEU A 68 2.73 -5.84 -7.45
C LEU A 68 2.39 -5.61 -5.97
N LEU A 69 2.83 -6.50 -5.09
CA LEU A 69 2.80 -6.27 -3.64
C LEU A 69 4.10 -5.61 -3.18
N SER A 70 3.99 -4.75 -2.17
CA SER A 70 5.11 -4.17 -1.45
C SER A 70 4.90 -4.22 0.06
N ALA A 71 5.98 -4.54 0.77
CA ALA A 71 6.05 -4.58 2.24
C ALA A 71 7.02 -3.52 2.76
N SER A 72 6.62 -2.76 3.77
CA SER A 72 7.41 -1.63 4.25
C SER A 72 7.62 -1.60 5.76
N LYS A 73 8.68 -0.89 6.14
CA LYS A 73 8.97 -0.44 7.50
C LYS A 73 7.91 0.49 8.08
N ASP A 74 7.03 1.07 7.25
CA ASP A 74 5.88 1.87 7.70
C ASP A 74 4.70 1.03 8.23
N GLU A 75 4.93 -0.27 8.49
CA GLU A 75 3.95 -1.24 8.98
C GLU A 75 2.82 -1.56 7.99
N SER A 76 2.90 -1.02 6.76
CA SER A 76 1.90 -1.25 5.72
C SER A 76 2.37 -2.24 4.67
N ILE A 77 1.38 -2.94 4.11
CA ILE A 77 1.49 -3.68 2.87
C ILE A 77 0.63 -2.95 1.86
N ARG A 78 1.12 -2.82 0.62
CA ARG A 78 0.36 -2.21 -0.48
C ARG A 78 0.31 -3.13 -1.68
N LEU A 79 -0.83 -3.14 -2.36
CA LEU A 79 -0.98 -3.75 -3.67
C LEU A 79 -1.10 -2.63 -4.70
N TRP A 80 -0.27 -2.71 -5.72
CA TRP A 80 -0.20 -1.74 -6.81
C TRP A 80 -0.67 -2.39 -8.10
N ASP A 81 -1.44 -1.62 -8.87
CA ASP A 81 -1.61 -1.87 -10.29
C ASP A 81 -0.55 -1.07 -11.05
N VAL A 82 0.38 -1.78 -11.66
CA VAL A 82 1.55 -1.22 -12.33
C VAL A 82 1.19 -0.56 -13.66
N GLU A 83 0.15 -1.04 -14.34
CA GLU A 83 -0.34 -0.48 -15.58
C GLU A 83 -1.11 0.82 -15.31
N ALA A 84 -2.06 0.77 -14.38
CA ALA A 84 -2.89 1.91 -13.98
C ALA A 84 -2.16 2.91 -13.08
N CYS A 85 -0.98 2.56 -12.56
CA CYS A 85 -0.14 3.40 -11.70
C CYS A 85 -0.82 3.81 -10.38
N VAL A 86 -1.64 2.93 -9.80
CA VAL A 86 -2.44 3.22 -8.61
C VAL A 86 -2.25 2.18 -7.51
N CYS A 87 -2.39 2.61 -6.27
CA CYS A 87 -2.49 1.71 -5.12
C CYS A 87 -3.92 1.18 -5.06
N VAL A 88 -4.11 -0.12 -5.31
CA VAL A 88 -5.43 -0.76 -5.31
C VAL A 88 -5.81 -1.35 -3.95
N ALA A 89 -4.82 -1.61 -3.09
CA ALA A 89 -5.08 -2.08 -1.73
C ALA A 89 -4.03 -1.58 -0.73
N LEU A 90 -4.50 -1.29 0.48
CA LEU A 90 -3.67 -0.92 1.64
C LEU A 90 -4.05 -1.81 2.83
N PHE A 91 -3.07 -2.53 3.37
CA PHE A 91 -3.24 -3.38 4.55
C PHE A 91 -2.50 -2.75 5.73
N THR A 92 -3.24 -2.17 6.66
CA THR A 92 -2.73 -1.43 7.83
C THR A 92 -3.76 -1.41 8.98
N GLY A 93 -3.46 -0.72 10.08
CA GLY A 93 -4.37 -0.52 11.21
C GLY A 93 -4.53 -1.77 12.10
N ASP A 94 -5.71 -1.94 12.71
CA ASP A 94 -5.96 -3.01 13.69
C ASP A 94 -5.82 -4.44 13.12
N MET A 95 -6.04 -4.58 11.81
CA MET A 95 -5.86 -5.85 11.09
C MET A 95 -4.43 -6.01 10.55
N GLY A 96 -3.69 -4.91 10.42
CA GLY A 96 -2.31 -4.80 9.93
C GLY A 96 -1.25 -5.40 10.84
N HIS A 97 0.01 -5.35 10.39
CA HIS A 97 1.16 -5.57 11.27
C HIS A 97 1.32 -4.39 12.22
N ARG A 98 1.85 -4.65 13.43
CA ARG A 98 2.17 -3.61 14.44
C ARG A 98 3.68 -3.33 14.52
N GLY A 99 4.35 -3.48 13.40
CA GLY A 99 5.79 -3.36 13.26
C GLY A 99 6.19 -3.56 11.79
N GLU A 100 7.47 -3.35 11.50
CA GLU A 100 8.02 -3.40 10.14
C GLU A 100 7.64 -4.70 9.44
N VAL A 101 7.09 -4.62 8.23
CA VAL A 101 6.82 -5.81 7.42
C VAL A 101 8.09 -6.17 6.68
N LEU A 102 8.65 -7.33 6.98
CA LEU A 102 9.98 -7.74 6.51
C LEU A 102 9.93 -8.49 5.19
N SER A 103 8.89 -9.30 4.98
CA SER A 103 8.77 -10.11 3.77
C SER A 103 7.31 -10.41 3.46
N ILE A 104 7.06 -10.63 2.18
CA ILE A 104 5.77 -10.99 1.60
C ILE A 104 5.96 -12.09 0.56
N ASP A 105 4.97 -12.96 0.43
CA ASP A 105 4.95 -13.93 -0.66
C ASP A 105 3.53 -14.30 -1.09
N PHE A 106 3.35 -14.55 -2.38
CA PHE A 106 2.08 -14.98 -2.93
C PHE A 106 1.89 -16.48 -2.76
N HIS A 107 0.67 -16.87 -2.42
CA HIS A 107 0.28 -18.26 -2.55
C HIS A 107 0.05 -18.58 -4.04
N LEU A 108 0.29 -19.84 -4.44
CA LEU A 108 0.11 -20.34 -5.80
C LEU A 108 -1.35 -20.35 -6.30
N ASP A 109 -2.32 -19.90 -5.51
CA ASP A 109 -3.68 -19.68 -6.01
C ASP A 109 -3.89 -18.29 -6.60
N GLY A 110 -2.97 -17.34 -6.36
CA GLY A 110 -3.13 -15.94 -6.77
C GLY A 110 -4.28 -15.21 -6.07
N GLU A 111 -4.81 -15.74 -4.99
CA GLU A 111 -5.90 -15.08 -4.24
C GLU A 111 -5.50 -14.75 -2.81
N ARG A 112 -4.40 -15.36 -2.34
CA ARG A 112 -3.86 -15.18 -1.00
C ARG A 112 -2.38 -14.83 -1.05
N PHE A 113 -1.94 -14.16 0.00
CA PHE A 113 -0.54 -13.91 0.25
C PHE A 113 -0.26 -13.99 1.74
N VAL A 114 1.00 -14.20 2.09
CA VAL A 114 1.48 -14.20 3.47
C VAL A 114 2.41 -13.04 3.68
N SER A 115 2.48 -12.55 4.92
CA SER A 115 3.42 -11.52 5.32
C SER A 115 4.02 -11.85 6.67
N ALA A 116 5.29 -11.49 6.86
CA ALA A 116 6.02 -11.64 8.10
C ALA A 116 6.51 -10.28 8.58
N GLY A 117 6.33 -9.98 9.87
CA GLY A 117 6.68 -8.67 10.44
C GLY A 117 7.48 -8.75 11.74
N MET A 118 8.04 -7.61 12.14
CA MET A 118 8.74 -7.39 13.41
C MET A 118 7.81 -7.42 14.63
N ASP A 119 6.50 -7.54 14.42
CA ASP A 119 5.52 -7.81 15.47
C ASP A 119 5.48 -9.29 15.90
N ASN A 120 6.47 -10.08 15.46
CA ASN A 120 6.60 -11.52 15.69
C ASN A 120 5.41 -12.33 15.17
N ALA A 121 4.68 -11.80 14.18
CA ALA A 121 3.54 -12.45 13.59
C ALA A 121 3.76 -12.77 12.11
N ILE A 122 3.16 -13.88 11.68
CA ILE A 122 2.91 -14.19 10.27
C ILE A 122 1.42 -14.03 10.04
N LYS A 123 1.04 -13.22 9.05
CA LYS A 123 -0.36 -12.97 8.70
C LYS A 123 -0.66 -13.54 7.33
N VAL A 124 -1.87 -14.10 7.20
CA VAL A 124 -2.39 -14.62 5.94
C VAL A 124 -3.51 -13.69 5.48
N TRP A 125 -3.43 -13.27 4.23
CA TRP A 125 -4.34 -12.30 3.65
C TRP A 125 -5.09 -12.91 2.48
N SER A 126 -6.33 -12.48 2.28
CA SER A 126 -7.12 -12.78 1.10
C SER A 126 -7.39 -11.51 0.32
N LEU A 127 -7.01 -11.46 -0.96
CA LEU A 127 -7.22 -10.30 -1.82
C LEU A 127 -8.72 -9.98 -1.98
N LYS A 128 -9.58 -10.99 -2.01
CA LYS A 128 -11.04 -10.83 -2.14
C LYS A 128 -11.63 -10.13 -0.93
N GLN A 129 -11.30 -10.60 0.28
CA GLN A 129 -11.81 -10.00 1.51
C GLN A 129 -11.27 -8.58 1.74
N CYS A 130 -10.06 -8.31 1.23
CA CYS A 130 -9.45 -7.01 1.38
C CYS A 130 -10.04 -5.98 0.41
N ALA A 131 -10.43 -6.36 -0.81
CA ALA A 131 -11.18 -5.46 -1.70
C ALA A 131 -12.49 -4.95 -1.06
N ASP A 132 -13.24 -5.84 -0.40
CA ASP A 132 -14.45 -5.46 0.35
C ASP A 132 -14.13 -4.65 1.61
N ALA A 133 -13.03 -4.96 2.30
CA ALA A 133 -12.58 -4.21 3.48
C ALA A 133 -12.08 -2.80 3.12
N ILE A 134 -11.47 -2.62 1.93
CA ILE A 134 -11.03 -1.33 1.40
C ILE A 134 -12.22 -0.48 1.00
N ALA A 135 -13.22 -1.06 0.31
CA ALA A 135 -14.49 -0.37 0.04
C ALA A 135 -15.22 0.07 1.33
N LYS A 136 -15.11 -0.73 2.41
CA LYS A 136 -15.64 -0.38 3.73
C LYS A 136 -14.78 0.63 4.51
N ALA A 137 -13.47 0.64 4.31
CA ALA A 137 -12.56 1.59 4.95
C ALA A 137 -12.64 2.99 4.30
N GLU A 138 -12.85 3.07 2.99
CA GLU A 138 -13.11 4.34 2.28
C GLU A 138 -14.45 4.98 2.66
N THR A 139 -15.42 4.17 3.11
CA THR A 139 -16.69 4.68 3.64
C THR A 139 -16.63 5.07 5.12
N PHE A 140 -15.61 4.61 5.85
CA PHE A 140 -15.39 4.96 7.25
C PHE A 140 -14.43 6.14 7.36
N ASP A 141 -14.94 7.37 7.15
CA ASP A 141 -14.22 8.60 7.46
C ASP A 141 -14.17 8.81 8.99
N PRO A 142 -12.99 8.68 9.66
CA PRO A 142 -12.87 8.85 11.10
C PRO A 142 -13.21 10.28 11.57
N TRP A 143 -13.21 11.25 10.64
CA TRP A 143 -13.52 12.65 10.92
C TRP A 143 -15.03 12.95 10.89
N SER A 144 -15.84 12.10 10.23
CA SER A 144 -17.29 12.27 10.11
C SER A 144 -18.02 12.15 11.48
N SER A 145 -17.53 11.26 12.35
CA SER A 145 -18.11 10.99 13.68
C SER A 145 -17.94 12.16 14.66
N SER A 146 -16.96 13.04 14.42
CA SER A 146 -16.62 14.16 15.31
C SER A 146 -17.55 15.37 15.15
N LYS A 147 -18.26 15.50 14.02
CA LYS A 147 -19.19 16.62 13.77
C LYS A 147 -20.58 16.42 14.38
N GLN A 148 -20.98 15.17 14.67
CA GLN A 148 -22.35 14.89 15.12
C GLN A 148 -22.58 15.17 16.62
N LYS A 149 -21.51 15.34 17.41
CA LYS A 149 -21.61 15.67 18.85
C LYS A 149 -21.74 17.17 19.19
N ARG A 150 -21.69 18.08 18.20
CA ARG A 150 -21.78 19.55 18.44
C ARG A 150 -23.12 20.18 18.06
N LYS A 151 -24.19 19.40 17.83
CA LYS A 151 -25.52 19.92 17.46
C LYS A 151 -26.63 19.70 18.50
N ALA A 152 -26.29 19.34 19.73
CA ALA A 152 -27.25 19.15 20.83
C ALA A 152 -26.92 20.04 22.02
N LYS A 153 -26.85 21.38 21.83
CA LYS A 153 -26.88 22.34 22.96
C LYS A 153 -27.21 23.78 22.54
N THR A 154 -28.36 24.00 21.91
CA THR A 154 -29.00 25.33 21.87
C THR A 154 -30.44 25.14 21.41
N GLU A 155 -31.32 24.79 22.33
CA GLU A 155 -32.76 25.10 22.28
C GLU A 155 -33.31 24.80 23.67
N GLY A 156 -33.42 25.86 24.47
CA GLY A 156 -33.92 25.86 25.83
C GLY A 156 -34.42 27.26 26.16
N GLY A 157 -35.42 27.69 25.40
CA GLY A 157 -36.06 29.00 25.55
C GLY A 157 -37.57 28.86 25.52
N GLY A 158 -38.18 29.04 26.70
CA GLY A 158 -39.53 29.58 26.87
C GLY A 158 -40.69 28.59 26.77
N THR A 159 -41.38 28.37 27.89
CA THR A 159 -42.84 28.48 28.07
C THR A 159 -43.09 28.40 29.59
N ASN A 160 -43.59 29.46 30.23
CA ASN A 160 -44.99 29.90 30.40
C ASN A 160 -45.42 29.55 31.83
N ASP A 161 -45.59 30.57 32.67
CA ASP A 161 -46.50 30.48 33.83
C ASP A 161 -47.44 31.68 33.80
N ALA A 162 -48.72 31.37 33.64
CA ALA A 162 -49.85 32.25 33.83
C ALA A 162 -50.78 31.56 34.83
N ALA A 163 -50.90 32.13 36.03
CA ALA A 163 -52.07 32.15 36.91
C ALA A 163 -51.76 33.00 38.14
#